data_AF-O13874-F1
#
_entry.id   AF-O13874-F1
#
_cell.length_a   1.000
_cell.length_b   1.000
_cell.length_c   1.000
_cell.angle_alpha   90.00
_cell.angle_beta   90.00
_cell.angle_gamma   90.00
#
_symmetry.space_group_name_H-M   'P 1'
#
loop_
_entity.id
_entity.type
_entity.pdbx_description
1 polymer ?
#
loop_
_entity_poly.entity_id
_entity_poly.type
_entity_poly.pdbx_seq_one_letter_code
_entity_poly.pdbx_strand_id
1 'polypeptide(L)'
;MGKASKATKKFTKNHLKNTIERRKQLARSKKVYGTKNRNSHTKNKLESGTNDNNKNKEDLSKLYSDVTTSNTSHEKDGSEDISVLNVNSKGASLNQVSTQKRRSEKDLLAAIAYCQKLSGTNQADALWKNVEKDLKETLDNVDFDARSKILQDLRLEYAEILLTKFNFEKKGYQNLSSALDTILHIKKFSKFPNGLVTQLCNIFVNHSKAREDIQKAVNHICKIDSSLSVAVFQVFYSPLLDFFKSSPSEVNDFDTLEELQLFLIELLSLNSRFYQKIAFAYLSQLDAHLKRCLKESESSDAYKLIYNWQFTLSLRFWLHVISFLWNDYESISKEISPIAINLTLDCIRLIPTEQYYPLRLHLLKSLVNICRSTRLYIPLSSQFLEMIPFVLRRSSPLSDDKEVMYNFDMYSTLHVPKECLLSKSYRNNVRKEVILLMTEYFAIFSNSIAFPELSAPIIAQLRGLVNESAPGKHVLTFLNKLESTFSFVESRRMNVDFTLNDTSQVEAFEKDLDWRSTPMGKLVSDTT
;
A
#
# COMPACT_ATOMS: atom_id res chain seq x y z
N MET A 1 38.14 -29.93 -42.50
CA MET A 1 37.83 -28.81 -41.58
C MET A 1 36.99 -27.78 -42.31
N GLY A 2 35.67 -27.74 -42.10
CA GLY A 2 34.80 -26.76 -42.76
C GLY A 2 35.16 -25.33 -42.36
N LYS A 3 35.31 -24.43 -43.33
CA LYS A 3 35.56 -23.00 -43.05
C LYS A 3 34.37 -22.44 -42.25
N ALA A 4 34.64 -21.84 -41.09
CA ALA A 4 33.61 -21.20 -40.29
C ALA A 4 32.84 -20.15 -41.10
N SER A 5 31.52 -20.13 -40.95
CA SER A 5 30.61 -19.18 -41.61
C SER A 5 31.03 -17.73 -41.32
N LYS A 6 30.79 -16.83 -42.29
CA LYS A 6 31.00 -15.37 -42.11
C LYS A 6 30.26 -14.85 -40.86
N ALA A 7 29.08 -15.38 -40.55
CA ALA A 7 28.32 -15.05 -39.34
C ALA A 7 29.08 -15.45 -38.07
N THR A 8 29.62 -16.66 -38.01
CA THR A 8 30.43 -17.16 -36.89
C THR A 8 31.70 -16.33 -36.70
N LYS A 9 32.37 -15.94 -37.78
CA LYS A 9 33.54 -15.04 -37.73
C LYS A 9 33.18 -13.63 -37.24
N LYS A 10 32.02 -13.09 -37.65
CA LYS A 10 31.53 -11.78 -37.18
C LYS A 10 31.14 -11.82 -35.71
N PHE A 11 30.48 -12.89 -35.25
CA PHE A 11 30.11 -13.08 -33.85
C PHE A 11 31.33 -13.23 -32.94
N THR A 12 32.29 -14.06 -33.36
CA THR A 12 33.55 -14.25 -32.61
C THR A 12 34.37 -12.96 -32.53
N LYS A 13 34.41 -12.16 -33.60
CA LYS A 13 35.08 -10.85 -33.60
C LYS A 13 34.39 -9.80 -32.73
N ASN A 14 33.06 -9.71 -32.78
CA ASN A 14 32.33 -8.60 -32.14
C ASN A 14 31.86 -8.88 -30.71
N HIS A 15 31.50 -10.12 -30.38
CA HIS A 15 30.82 -10.42 -29.12
C HIS A 15 31.66 -11.26 -28.16
N LEU A 16 32.52 -12.14 -28.66
CA LEU A 16 33.20 -13.14 -27.81
C LEU A 16 34.06 -12.49 -26.71
N LYS A 17 34.80 -11.43 -27.03
CA LYS A 17 35.66 -10.73 -26.05
C LYS A 17 34.83 -10.12 -24.91
N ASN A 18 33.77 -9.39 -25.24
CA ASN A 18 32.86 -8.77 -24.27
C ASN A 18 32.12 -9.82 -23.44
N THR A 19 31.70 -10.93 -24.06
CA THR A 19 31.06 -12.06 -23.35
C THR A 19 32.03 -12.71 -22.35
N ILE A 20 33.29 -12.91 -22.74
CA ILE A 20 34.32 -13.48 -21.85
C ILE A 20 34.62 -12.54 -20.68
N GLU A 21 34.77 -11.23 -20.93
CA GLU A 21 35.00 -10.24 -19.88
C GLU A 21 33.84 -10.16 -18.89
N ARG A 22 32.58 -10.10 -19.38
CA ARG A 22 31.39 -10.14 -18.53
C ARG A 22 31.33 -11.40 -17.67
N ARG A 23 31.70 -12.56 -18.21
CA ARG A 23 31.79 -13.82 -17.45
C ARG A 23 32.89 -13.78 -16.39
N LYS A 24 34.07 -13.24 -16.70
CA LYS A 24 35.16 -13.06 -15.72
C LYS A 24 34.76 -12.10 -14.60
N GLN A 25 34.02 -11.03 -14.92
CA GLN A 25 33.53 -10.07 -13.94
C GLN A 25 32.50 -10.71 -13.00
N LEU A 26 31.52 -11.45 -13.53
CA LEU A 26 30.55 -12.20 -12.72
C LEU A 26 31.21 -13.25 -11.82
N ALA A 27 32.24 -13.94 -12.31
CA ALA A 27 33.00 -14.90 -11.50
C ALA A 27 33.79 -14.21 -10.37
N ARG A 28 34.39 -13.04 -10.64
CA ARG A 28 35.04 -12.21 -9.60
C ARG A 28 34.04 -11.74 -8.56
N SER A 29 32.88 -11.21 -8.96
CA SER A 29 31.82 -10.81 -8.04
C SER A 29 31.38 -11.99 -7.15
N LYS A 30 31.08 -13.16 -7.73
CA LYS A 30 30.73 -14.36 -6.96
C LYS A 30 31.83 -14.79 -5.98
N LYS A 31 33.11 -14.68 -6.35
CA LYS A 31 34.23 -15.05 -5.48
C LYS A 31 34.35 -14.09 -4.29
N VAL A 32 34.17 -12.78 -4.50
CA VAL A 32 34.15 -11.75 -3.44
C VAL A 32 32.97 -11.97 -2.49
N TYR A 33 31.77 -12.24 -3.02
CA TYR A 33 30.59 -12.57 -2.20
C TYR A 33 30.79 -13.86 -1.39
N GLY A 34 31.37 -14.90 -1.99
CA GLY A 34 31.66 -16.18 -1.32
C GLY A 34 32.73 -16.08 -0.24
N THR A 35 33.71 -15.18 -0.36
CA THR A 35 34.75 -14.97 0.67
C THR A 35 34.29 -14.05 1.79
N LYS A 36 33.50 -13.00 1.51
CA LYS A 36 32.89 -12.16 2.56
C LYS A 36 31.97 -12.96 3.49
N ASN A 37 31.24 -13.95 2.96
CA ASN A 37 30.38 -14.82 3.78
C ASN A 37 31.15 -15.79 4.70
N ARG A 38 32.42 -16.09 4.39
CA ARG A 38 33.27 -16.90 5.28
C ARG A 38 33.88 -16.08 6.41
N ASN A 39 34.26 -14.82 6.15
CA ASN A 39 34.88 -13.99 7.18
C ASN A 39 33.85 -13.39 8.15
N SER A 40 32.60 -13.18 7.73
CA SER A 40 31.51 -12.71 8.62
C SER A 40 31.09 -13.75 9.67
N HIS A 41 31.31 -15.06 9.43
CA HIS A 41 31.00 -16.12 10.39
C HIS A 41 31.89 -16.11 11.65
N THR A 42 33.04 -15.42 11.61
CA THR A 42 33.98 -15.41 12.74
C THR A 42 33.76 -14.27 13.75
N LYS A 43 32.93 -13.26 13.45
CA LYS A 43 32.82 -12.06 14.31
C LYS A 43 31.46 -11.82 14.98
N ASN A 44 30.43 -12.60 14.71
CA ASN A 44 29.10 -12.42 15.33
C ASN A 44 28.73 -13.55 16.32
N LYS A 45 29.65 -13.88 17.23
CA LYS A 45 29.28 -14.44 18.54
C LYS A 45 29.28 -13.25 19.51
N LEU A 46 28.14 -13.01 20.16
CA LEU A 46 27.80 -11.90 21.07
C LEU A 46 26.95 -10.82 20.40
N GLU A 47 25.64 -11.08 20.33
CA GLU A 47 24.59 -10.11 20.66
C GLU A 47 23.24 -10.84 20.62
N SER A 48 22.83 -11.28 21.80
CA SER A 48 21.54 -11.89 22.09
C SER A 48 20.59 -10.81 22.61
N GLY A 49 19.43 -10.68 21.98
CA GLY A 49 18.20 -10.21 22.64
C GLY A 49 17.96 -8.69 22.62
N THR A 50 16.68 -8.37 22.46
CA THR A 50 15.99 -7.06 22.59
C THR A 50 16.12 -6.05 21.43
N ASN A 51 14.94 -5.61 20.97
CA ASN A 51 14.63 -4.74 19.83
C ASN A 51 15.19 -3.30 19.98
N ASP A 52 16.49 -3.12 20.05
CA ASP A 52 17.11 -1.78 19.98
C ASP A 52 17.40 -1.38 18.51
N ASN A 53 16.34 -1.34 17.68
CA ASN A 53 16.44 -1.11 16.23
C ASN A 53 15.98 0.28 15.75
N ASN A 54 15.85 1.27 16.66
CA ASN A 54 15.22 2.56 16.32
C ASN A 54 16.16 3.67 15.80
N LYS A 55 17.48 3.44 15.65
CA LYS A 55 18.43 4.53 15.29
C LYS A 55 18.65 4.76 13.79
N ASN A 56 18.38 3.78 12.91
CA ASN A 56 18.71 3.87 11.47
C ASN A 56 17.50 3.69 10.54
N LYS A 57 16.28 4.07 10.95
CA LYS A 57 15.11 4.05 10.05
C LYS A 57 15.06 5.36 9.25
N GLU A 58 15.29 5.29 7.93
CA GLU A 58 14.77 6.34 7.05
C GLU A 58 13.23 6.29 7.13
N ASP A 59 12.61 7.44 7.38
CA ASP A 59 11.16 7.57 7.52
C ASP A 59 10.54 7.81 6.15
N LEU A 60 9.71 6.88 5.67
CA LEU A 60 9.03 7.03 4.38
C LEU A 60 8.12 8.27 4.35
N SER A 61 7.69 8.81 5.50
CA SER A 61 6.95 10.08 5.54
C SER A 61 7.70 11.25 4.86
N LYS A 62 9.04 11.21 4.89
CA LYS A 62 9.93 12.19 4.23
C LYS A 62 10.09 11.91 2.74
N LEU A 63 9.81 10.70 2.28
CA LEU A 63 9.86 10.35 0.86
C LEU A 63 8.64 10.94 0.13
N TYR A 64 7.48 10.91 0.78
CA TYR A 64 6.22 11.37 0.19
C TYR A 64 5.99 12.89 0.26
N SER A 65 6.74 13.64 1.08
CA SER A 65 6.67 15.11 1.07
C SER A 65 7.08 15.71 -0.26
N ASP A 66 7.99 15.04 -0.98
CA ASP A 66 8.66 15.60 -2.15
C ASP A 66 7.97 15.22 -3.48
N VAL A 67 6.85 14.46 -3.43
CA VAL A 67 6.08 13.99 -4.61
C VAL A 67 5.73 15.11 -5.59
N THR A 68 5.72 16.37 -5.15
CA THR A 68 5.31 17.50 -5.98
C THR A 68 6.45 18.16 -6.77
N THR A 69 7.73 17.75 -6.65
CA THR A 69 8.83 18.45 -7.36
C THR A 69 9.56 17.70 -8.48
N SER A 70 9.51 16.36 -8.59
CA SER A 70 10.51 15.67 -9.44
C SER A 70 10.04 14.65 -10.49
N ASN A 71 8.76 14.30 -10.61
CA ASN A 71 8.34 13.22 -11.53
C ASN A 71 7.51 13.65 -12.76
N THR A 72 7.66 14.89 -13.24
CA THR A 72 7.04 15.40 -14.48
C THR A 72 8.03 15.63 -15.62
N SER A 73 8.90 14.65 -15.92
CA SER A 73 9.74 14.69 -17.13
C SER A 73 9.44 13.60 -18.16
N HIS A 74 8.25 13.02 -18.13
CA HIS A 74 7.73 12.18 -19.22
C HIS A 74 6.24 12.46 -19.41
N GLU A 75 5.92 13.43 -20.27
CA GLU A 75 5.03 13.31 -21.43
C GLU A 75 4.57 14.69 -21.93
N LYS A 76 4.66 14.85 -23.25
CA LYS A 76 4.09 15.96 -24.01
C LYS A 76 2.64 15.56 -24.31
N ASP A 77 1.67 16.24 -23.72
CA ASP A 77 0.43 16.68 -24.38
C ASP A 77 -0.50 17.40 -23.38
N GLY A 78 -0.85 18.64 -23.73
CA GLY A 78 -2.09 19.36 -23.39
C GLY A 78 -2.62 19.40 -21.94
N SER A 79 -1.79 19.20 -20.91
CA SER A 79 -2.25 19.04 -19.53
C SER A 79 -2.35 20.38 -18.80
N GLU A 80 -3.53 20.70 -18.25
CA GLU A 80 -3.70 21.77 -17.27
C GLU A 80 -2.72 21.57 -16.10
N ASP A 81 -1.82 22.53 -15.93
CA ASP A 81 -0.80 22.56 -14.87
C ASP A 81 -1.48 22.58 -13.48
N ILE A 82 -1.66 21.41 -12.85
CA ILE A 82 -1.99 21.35 -11.43
C ILE A 82 -0.74 21.74 -10.64
N SER A 83 -0.75 22.97 -10.14
CA SER A 83 0.33 23.61 -9.40
C SER A 83 0.86 22.79 -8.22
N VAL A 84 2.19 22.78 -8.12
CA VAL A 84 3.03 22.17 -7.09
C VAL A 84 2.79 22.80 -5.72
N LEU A 85 2.43 21.99 -4.71
CA LEU A 85 2.49 22.39 -3.30
C LEU A 85 3.51 21.51 -2.58
N ASN A 86 4.59 22.15 -2.09
CA ASN A 86 5.58 21.53 -1.22
C ASN A 86 5.01 21.49 0.20
N VAL A 87 4.55 20.32 0.67
CA VAL A 87 4.05 20.14 2.04
C VAL A 87 5.18 19.52 2.86
N ASN A 88 5.89 20.34 3.63
CA ASN A 88 6.83 19.85 4.63
C ASN A 88 6.09 18.97 5.65
N SER A 89 6.24 17.64 5.56
CA SER A 89 5.64 16.66 6.47
C SER A 89 6.37 16.50 7.81
N LYS A 90 7.32 17.38 8.14
CA LYS A 90 7.84 17.47 9.50
C LYS A 90 6.88 18.34 10.29
N GLY A 91 6.13 17.69 11.19
CA GLY A 91 5.22 18.29 12.16
C GLY A 91 5.37 19.79 12.22
N ALA A 92 4.47 20.49 11.52
CA ALA A 92 4.27 21.91 11.72
C ALA A 92 3.88 22.05 13.19
N SER A 93 4.88 22.25 14.03
CA SER A 93 4.72 22.94 15.30
C SER A 93 3.79 24.10 15.00
N LEU A 94 2.70 24.18 15.75
CA LEU A 94 1.54 25.06 15.58
C LEU A 94 1.87 26.58 15.64
N ASN A 95 3.08 27.00 15.27
CA ASN A 95 3.68 28.29 15.57
C ASN A 95 4.13 29.08 14.33
N GLN A 96 3.62 28.80 13.14
CA GLN A 96 3.74 29.72 12.00
C GLN A 96 2.37 29.96 11.36
N VAL A 97 1.44 30.45 12.16
CA VAL A 97 0.24 31.12 11.64
C VAL A 97 0.65 32.54 11.24
N SER A 98 0.42 32.91 9.99
CA SER A 98 0.64 34.24 9.45
C SER A 98 0.03 35.32 10.38
N THR A 99 0.83 36.33 10.71
CA THR A 99 0.51 37.47 11.58
C THR A 99 -0.44 38.48 10.93
N GLN A 100 -1.54 38.03 10.31
CA GLN A 100 -2.69 38.89 10.03
C GLN A 100 -3.61 38.84 11.26
N LYS A 101 -4.03 40.03 11.71
CA LYS A 101 -4.98 40.22 12.82
C LYS A 101 -6.28 39.47 12.48
N ARG A 102 -6.42 38.23 12.96
CA ARG A 102 -7.64 37.42 12.76
C ARG A 102 -8.84 38.16 13.36
N ARG A 103 -9.95 38.21 12.63
CA ARG A 103 -11.20 38.81 13.13
C ARG A 103 -11.73 37.96 14.29
N SER A 104 -12.44 38.55 15.24
CA SER A 104 -13.07 37.75 16.29
C SER A 104 -14.25 36.95 15.71
N GLU A 105 -14.63 35.86 16.39
CA GLU A 105 -15.81 35.06 16.00
C GLU A 105 -17.07 35.92 15.84
N LYS A 106 -17.26 36.89 16.73
CA LYS A 106 -18.40 37.82 16.69
C LYS A 106 -18.34 38.74 15.47
N ASP A 107 -17.15 39.22 15.11
CA ASP A 107 -16.97 40.09 13.95
C ASP A 107 -17.22 39.32 12.65
N LEU A 108 -16.79 38.06 12.58
CA LEU A 108 -17.05 37.18 11.44
C LEU A 108 -18.53 36.86 11.27
N LEU A 109 -19.23 36.50 12.35
CA LEU A 109 -20.67 36.27 12.32
C LEU A 109 -21.43 37.52 11.87
N ALA A 110 -21.05 38.69 12.37
CA ALA A 110 -21.65 39.95 11.96
C ALA A 110 -21.42 40.24 10.48
N ALA A 111 -20.20 40.00 9.98
CA ALA A 111 -19.85 40.19 8.57
C ALA A 111 -20.59 39.20 7.65
N ILE A 112 -20.70 37.93 8.06
CA ILE A 112 -21.45 36.89 7.33
C ILE A 112 -22.93 37.28 7.25
N ALA A 113 -23.53 37.68 8.37
CA ALA A 113 -24.93 38.13 8.42
C ALA A 113 -25.16 39.37 7.53
N TYR A 114 -24.21 40.31 7.49
CA TYR A 114 -24.32 41.48 6.62
C TYR A 114 -24.24 41.12 5.14
N CYS A 115 -23.29 40.28 4.75
CA CYS A 115 -23.19 39.75 3.39
C CYS A 115 -24.51 39.07 2.98
N GLN A 116 -25.06 38.23 3.86
CA GLN A 116 -26.32 37.54 3.66
C GLN A 116 -27.50 38.50 3.50
N LYS A 117 -27.56 39.59 4.27
CA LYS A 117 -28.56 40.65 4.12
C LYS A 117 -28.45 41.34 2.76
N LEU A 118 -27.25 41.72 2.34
CA LEU A 118 -27.00 42.34 1.03
C LEU A 118 -27.33 41.40 -0.15
N SER A 119 -27.31 40.09 0.07
CA SER A 119 -27.77 39.08 -0.88
C SER A 119 -29.28 38.81 -0.83
N GLY A 120 -30.05 39.58 -0.04
CA GLY A 120 -31.51 39.50 0.01
C GLY A 120 -32.08 38.49 1.01
N THR A 121 -31.26 37.88 1.88
CA THR A 121 -31.77 37.02 2.95
C THR A 121 -32.21 37.85 4.15
N ASN A 122 -33.32 37.47 4.79
CA ASN A 122 -33.81 38.15 5.99
C ASN A 122 -32.88 37.86 7.18
N GLN A 123 -32.15 38.89 7.62
CA GLN A 123 -31.25 38.85 8.77
C GLN A 123 -31.66 39.94 9.77
N ALA A 124 -31.78 39.58 11.05
CA ALA A 124 -32.12 40.55 12.08
C ALA A 124 -31.02 41.62 12.22
N ASP A 125 -31.42 42.88 12.35
CA ASP A 125 -30.50 44.03 12.42
C ASP A 125 -29.47 43.94 13.56
N ALA A 126 -29.83 43.24 14.64
CA ALA A 126 -28.94 42.97 15.75
C ALA A 126 -27.71 42.09 15.37
N LEU A 127 -27.84 41.23 14.37
CA LEU A 127 -26.79 40.26 14.00
C LEU A 127 -25.60 40.93 13.30
N TRP A 128 -25.83 42.02 12.56
CA TRP A 128 -24.80 42.69 11.75
C TRP A 128 -24.48 44.12 12.21
N LYS A 129 -24.99 44.55 13.38
CA LYS A 129 -24.79 45.91 13.90
C LYS A 129 -23.32 46.30 14.10
N ASN A 130 -22.46 45.32 14.42
CA ASN A 130 -21.07 45.52 14.82
C ASN A 130 -20.06 45.27 13.70
N VAL A 131 -20.48 45.22 12.43
CA VAL A 131 -19.55 45.06 11.31
C VAL A 131 -18.58 46.24 11.25
N GLU A 132 -17.29 45.95 11.09
CA GLU A 132 -16.24 46.96 10.90
C GLU A 132 -16.60 47.89 9.73
N LYS A 133 -16.43 49.21 9.92
CA LYS A 133 -16.85 50.23 8.95
C LYS A 133 -16.22 50.01 7.57
N ASP A 134 -14.92 49.75 7.53
CA ASP A 134 -14.16 49.55 6.29
C ASP A 134 -14.66 48.31 5.52
N LEU A 135 -14.97 47.24 6.26
CA LEU A 135 -15.53 46.01 5.66
C LEU A 135 -16.96 46.25 5.16
N LYS A 136 -17.77 47.00 5.91
CA LYS A 136 -19.13 47.35 5.52
C LYS A 136 -19.13 48.15 4.21
N GLU A 137 -18.30 49.18 4.12
CA GLU A 137 -18.12 49.99 2.92
C GLU A 137 -17.62 49.16 1.74
N THR A 138 -16.66 48.27 1.97
CA THR A 138 -16.19 47.33 0.94
C THR A 138 -17.34 46.47 0.43
N LEU A 139 -18.15 45.89 1.31
CA LEU A 139 -19.25 44.98 0.96
C LEU A 139 -20.40 45.67 0.20
N ASP A 140 -20.64 46.95 0.49
CA ASP A 140 -21.65 47.78 -0.18
C ASP A 140 -21.21 48.16 -1.61
N ASN A 141 -19.91 48.41 -1.82
CA ASN A 141 -19.36 48.92 -3.07
C ASN A 141 -18.92 47.83 -4.07
N VAL A 142 -18.89 46.56 -3.66
CA VAL A 142 -18.55 45.45 -4.55
C VAL A 142 -19.78 44.87 -5.24
N ASP A 143 -19.56 44.32 -6.44
CA ASP A 143 -20.57 43.56 -7.16
C ASP A 143 -20.93 42.24 -6.44
N PHE A 144 -21.94 41.55 -6.98
CA PHE A 144 -22.44 40.30 -6.40
C PHE A 144 -21.37 39.21 -6.33
N ASP A 145 -20.50 39.09 -7.34
CA ASP A 145 -19.51 38.01 -7.42
C ASP A 145 -18.35 38.24 -6.44
N ALA A 146 -17.85 39.47 -6.36
CA ALA A 146 -16.85 39.87 -5.38
C ALA A 146 -17.39 39.76 -3.95
N ARG A 147 -18.65 40.15 -3.71
CA ARG A 147 -19.32 39.95 -2.41
C ARG A 147 -19.42 38.47 -2.05
N SER A 148 -19.82 37.64 -3.02
CA SER A 148 -19.92 36.19 -2.84
C SER A 148 -18.57 35.57 -2.46
N LYS A 149 -17.48 36.01 -3.09
CA LYS A 149 -16.11 35.60 -2.75
C LYS A 149 -15.72 35.98 -1.33
N ILE A 150 -15.97 37.23 -0.92
CA ILE A 150 -15.69 37.70 0.45
C ILE A 150 -16.50 36.86 1.47
N LEU A 151 -17.76 36.55 1.18
CA LEU A 151 -18.58 35.69 2.03
C LEU A 151 -17.98 34.28 2.18
N GLN A 152 -17.45 33.69 1.10
CA GLN A 152 -16.79 32.38 1.21
C GLN A 152 -15.53 32.44 2.07
N ASP A 153 -14.73 33.49 1.94
CA ASP A 153 -13.51 33.68 2.73
C ASP A 153 -13.83 33.89 4.22
N LEU A 154 -14.88 34.66 4.53
CA LEU A 154 -15.37 34.85 5.89
C LEU A 154 -15.86 33.54 6.52
N ARG A 155 -16.57 32.70 5.75
CA ARG A 155 -17.01 31.37 6.20
C ARG A 155 -15.83 30.45 6.49
N LEU A 156 -14.81 30.49 5.64
CA LEU A 156 -13.58 29.71 5.84
C LEU A 156 -12.87 30.14 7.14
N GLU A 157 -12.67 31.44 7.34
CA GLU A 157 -12.05 31.97 8.57
C GLU A 157 -12.87 31.61 9.83
N TYR A 158 -14.20 31.69 9.74
CA TYR A 158 -15.10 31.31 10.83
C TYR A 158 -14.99 29.82 11.17
N ALA A 159 -15.02 28.94 10.16
CA ALA A 159 -14.87 27.50 10.34
C ALA A 159 -13.51 27.15 10.97
N GLU A 160 -12.41 27.77 10.53
CA GLU A 160 -11.09 27.56 11.12
C GLU A 160 -11.05 27.96 12.61
N ILE A 161 -11.67 29.08 13.00
CA ILE A 161 -11.72 29.49 14.41
C ILE A 161 -12.50 28.47 15.25
N LEU A 162 -13.65 28.00 14.77
CA LEU A 162 -14.45 27.01 15.47
C LEU A 162 -13.73 25.66 15.62
N LEU A 163 -13.05 25.18 14.58
CA LEU A 163 -12.24 23.96 14.64
C LEU A 163 -11.03 24.12 15.56
N THR A 164 -10.42 25.32 15.58
CA THR A 164 -9.36 25.66 16.53
C THR A 164 -9.88 25.54 17.96
N LYS A 165 -11.03 26.13 18.27
CA LYS A 165 -11.67 26.02 19.60
C LYS A 165 -12.02 24.59 19.97
N PHE A 166 -12.55 23.80 19.03
CA PHE A 166 -12.85 22.39 19.27
C PHE A 166 -11.58 21.59 19.62
N ASN A 167 -10.50 21.77 18.86
CA ASN A 167 -9.22 21.09 19.09
C ASN A 167 -8.57 21.49 20.44
N PHE A 168 -8.62 22.77 20.83
CA PHE A 168 -7.97 23.25 22.06
C PHE A 168 -8.83 23.07 23.33
N GLU A 169 -10.09 23.49 23.28
CA GLU A 169 -10.93 23.53 24.48
C GLU A 169 -11.68 22.21 24.72
N LYS A 170 -11.74 21.30 23.73
CA LYS A 170 -12.59 20.09 23.71
C LYS A 170 -14.05 20.38 24.08
N LYS A 171 -14.50 21.63 23.94
CA LYS A 171 -15.87 22.05 24.25
C LYS A 171 -16.78 21.81 23.05
N GLY A 172 -17.83 21.02 23.31
CA GLY A 172 -19.07 20.91 22.55
C GLY A 172 -18.91 20.44 21.11
N TYR A 173 -19.45 19.27 20.79
CA TYR A 173 -19.76 18.87 19.41
C TYR A 173 -20.52 19.96 18.62
N GLN A 174 -21.16 20.93 19.30
CA GLN A 174 -21.78 22.11 18.71
C GLN A 174 -20.80 22.97 17.88
N ASN A 175 -19.58 23.24 18.38
CA ASN A 175 -18.58 24.00 17.63
C ASN A 175 -18.15 23.25 16.37
N LEU A 176 -17.94 21.94 16.52
CA LEU A 176 -17.63 21.06 15.40
C LEU A 176 -18.76 21.06 14.37
N SER A 177 -19.99 20.77 14.79
CA SER A 177 -21.19 20.78 13.92
C SER A 177 -21.30 22.11 13.18
N SER A 178 -21.23 23.24 13.90
CA SER A 178 -21.31 24.57 13.30
C SER A 178 -20.19 24.83 12.29
N ALA A 179 -18.98 24.35 12.57
CA ALA A 179 -17.86 24.46 11.63
C ALA A 179 -18.08 23.61 10.38
N LEU A 180 -18.49 22.35 10.53
CA LEU A 180 -18.73 21.43 9.43
C LEU A 180 -19.92 21.89 8.57
N ASP A 181 -21.00 22.33 9.20
CA ASP A 181 -22.13 22.95 8.51
C ASP A 181 -21.67 24.18 7.72
N THR A 182 -20.83 25.04 8.31
CA THR A 182 -20.27 26.19 7.60
C THR A 182 -19.44 25.76 6.39
N ILE A 183 -18.60 24.74 6.53
CA ILE A 183 -17.77 24.20 5.42
C ILE A 183 -18.65 23.71 4.28
N LEU A 184 -19.74 23.00 4.59
CA LEU A 184 -20.70 22.52 3.57
C LEU A 184 -21.41 23.65 2.81
N HIS A 185 -21.48 24.86 3.38
CA HIS A 185 -22.01 26.04 2.70
C HIS A 185 -20.97 26.78 1.83
N ILE A 186 -19.68 26.44 1.95
CA ILE A 186 -18.65 27.05 1.10
C ILE A 186 -18.83 26.52 -0.32
N LYS A 187 -18.72 27.40 -1.33
CA LYS A 187 -18.85 27.03 -2.76
C LYS A 187 -17.61 27.27 -3.60
N LYS A 188 -16.68 28.09 -3.10
CA LYS A 188 -15.43 28.43 -3.78
C LYS A 188 -14.41 28.87 -2.74
N PHE A 189 -13.16 28.46 -2.89
CA PHE A 189 -12.06 28.94 -2.05
C PHE A 189 -11.26 30.00 -2.80
N SER A 190 -10.85 31.07 -2.13
CA SER A 190 -9.86 32.00 -2.69
C SER A 190 -8.43 31.48 -2.57
N LYS A 191 -8.17 30.62 -1.57
CA LYS A 191 -6.86 30.05 -1.23
C LYS A 191 -7.01 28.62 -0.70
N PHE A 192 -5.96 27.83 -0.84
CA PHE A 192 -5.93 26.46 -0.32
C PHE A 192 -6.12 26.42 1.21
N PRO A 193 -7.13 25.71 1.75
CA PRO A 193 -7.43 25.71 3.17
C PRO A 193 -6.53 24.72 3.94
N ASN A 194 -5.22 24.90 3.87
CA ASN A 194 -4.20 24.04 4.49
C ASN A 194 -4.41 23.83 6.00
N GLY A 195 -4.64 24.93 6.71
CA GLY A 195 -4.90 24.92 8.15
C GLY A 195 -6.17 24.13 8.47
N LEU A 196 -7.24 24.36 7.70
CA LEU A 196 -8.49 23.61 7.79
C LEU A 196 -8.28 22.11 7.61
N VAL A 197 -7.64 21.68 6.52
CA VAL A 197 -7.45 20.25 6.20
C VAL A 197 -6.63 19.55 7.28
N THR A 198 -5.59 20.22 7.81
CA THR A 198 -4.78 19.71 8.92
C THR A 198 -5.61 19.55 10.20
N GLN A 199 -6.47 20.53 10.51
CA GLN A 199 -7.39 20.45 11.65
C GLN A 199 -8.42 19.35 11.49
N LEU A 200 -9.01 19.19 10.30
CA LEU A 200 -9.96 18.13 9.99
C LEU A 200 -9.31 16.75 10.13
N CYS A 201 -8.09 16.57 9.61
CA CYS A 201 -7.33 15.33 9.76
C CYS A 201 -7.03 15.02 11.23
N ASN A 202 -6.57 16.02 12.00
CA ASN A 202 -6.35 15.86 13.44
C ASN A 202 -7.62 15.44 14.18
N ILE A 203 -8.78 15.99 13.80
CA ILE A 203 -10.07 15.62 14.40
C ILE A 203 -10.46 14.19 14.00
N PHE A 204 -10.32 13.82 12.73
CA PHE A 204 -10.59 12.47 12.22
C PHE A 204 -9.80 11.41 13.01
N VAL A 205 -8.50 11.63 13.20
CA VAL A 205 -7.61 10.69 13.88
C VAL A 205 -7.95 10.58 15.37
N ASN A 206 -8.30 11.67 16.04
CA ASN A 206 -8.48 11.68 17.50
C ASN A 206 -9.94 11.51 17.98
N HIS A 207 -10.93 11.63 17.09
CA HIS A 207 -12.35 11.64 17.47
C HIS A 207 -13.19 10.74 16.56
N SER A 208 -13.32 9.46 16.95
CA SER A 208 -14.07 8.44 16.20
C SER A 208 -15.47 8.88 15.77
N LYS A 209 -16.27 9.45 16.67
CA LYS A 209 -17.65 9.90 16.36
C LYS A 209 -17.74 11.05 15.36
N ALA A 210 -16.64 11.76 15.09
CA ALA A 210 -16.62 12.86 14.13
C ALA A 210 -16.25 12.40 12.71
N ARG A 211 -15.73 11.18 12.54
CA ARG A 211 -15.10 10.75 11.29
C ARG A 211 -16.02 10.84 10.09
N GLU A 212 -17.27 10.38 10.18
CA GLU A 212 -18.24 10.49 9.08
C GLU A 212 -18.49 11.94 8.64
N ASP A 213 -18.60 12.87 9.59
CA ASP A 213 -18.85 14.27 9.27
C ASP A 213 -17.60 14.96 8.72
N ILE A 214 -16.41 14.56 9.19
CA ILE A 214 -15.13 14.98 8.60
C ILE A 214 -15.01 14.48 7.16
N GLN A 215 -15.34 13.21 6.89
CA GLN A 215 -15.32 12.64 5.54
C GLN A 215 -16.23 13.42 4.60
N LYS A 216 -17.47 13.71 5.01
CA LYS A 216 -18.41 14.55 4.23
C LYS A 216 -17.82 15.93 3.94
N ALA A 217 -17.24 16.58 4.95
CA ALA A 217 -16.64 17.91 4.79
C ALA A 217 -15.43 17.90 3.85
N VAL A 218 -14.54 16.91 3.97
CA VAL A 218 -13.36 16.77 3.10
C VAL A 218 -13.76 16.44 1.66
N ASN A 219 -14.72 15.53 1.47
CA ASN A 219 -15.27 15.22 0.15
C ASN A 219 -15.89 16.46 -0.51
N HIS A 220 -16.58 17.30 0.28
CA HIS A 220 -17.11 18.58 -0.21
C HIS A 220 -15.99 19.54 -0.64
N ILE A 221 -14.91 19.66 0.15
CA ILE A 221 -13.73 20.46 -0.20
C ILE A 221 -13.13 19.98 -1.54
N CYS A 222 -12.89 18.67 -1.69
CA CYS A 222 -12.33 18.08 -2.91
C CYS A 222 -13.27 18.20 -4.13
N LYS A 223 -14.59 18.24 -3.93
CA LYS A 223 -15.56 18.45 -5.01
C LYS A 223 -15.58 19.90 -5.51
N ILE A 224 -15.41 20.87 -4.62
CA ILE A 224 -15.35 22.29 -4.99
C ILE A 224 -14.07 22.60 -5.76
N ASP A 225 -12.95 22.07 -5.28
CA ASP A 225 -11.65 22.30 -5.88
C ASP A 225 -10.85 21.00 -5.94
N SER A 226 -10.96 20.33 -7.09
CA SER A 226 -10.27 19.06 -7.35
C SER A 226 -8.74 19.19 -7.35
N SER A 227 -8.19 20.41 -7.52
CA SER A 227 -6.74 20.62 -7.45
C SER A 227 -6.18 20.38 -6.05
N LEU A 228 -7.04 20.42 -5.02
CA LEU A 228 -6.68 20.22 -3.62
C LEU A 228 -6.55 18.76 -3.21
N SER A 229 -7.10 17.82 -4.00
CA SER A 229 -7.15 16.39 -3.66
C SER A 229 -5.77 15.80 -3.36
N VAL A 230 -4.72 16.26 -4.06
CA VAL A 230 -3.33 15.83 -3.81
C VAL A 230 -2.87 16.20 -2.41
N ALA A 231 -3.05 17.46 -2.03
CA ALA A 231 -2.60 17.94 -0.74
C ALA A 231 -3.46 17.39 0.40
N VAL A 232 -4.79 17.25 0.19
CA VAL A 232 -5.68 16.56 1.13
C VAL A 232 -5.22 15.13 1.38
N PHE A 233 -4.98 14.37 0.31
CA PHE A 233 -4.50 12.99 0.44
C PHE A 233 -3.16 12.92 1.18
N GLN A 234 -2.20 13.80 0.88
CA GLN A 234 -0.92 13.86 1.58
C GLN A 234 -1.09 14.08 3.10
N VAL A 235 -1.97 15.01 3.51
CA VAL A 235 -2.23 15.28 4.93
C VAL A 235 -2.79 14.04 5.64
N PHE A 236 -3.74 13.31 5.03
CA PHE A 236 -4.32 12.10 5.61
C PHE A 236 -3.43 10.86 5.47
N TYR A 237 -2.53 10.82 4.49
CA TYR A 237 -1.59 9.72 4.33
C TYR A 237 -0.45 9.75 5.36
N SER A 238 -0.05 10.94 5.82
CA SER A 238 0.99 11.09 6.86
C SER A 238 0.70 10.31 8.15
N PRO A 239 -0.46 10.45 8.82
CA PRO A 239 -0.76 9.66 10.01
C PRO A 239 -0.87 8.17 9.70
N LEU A 240 -1.31 7.77 8.50
CA LEU A 240 -1.31 6.35 8.10
C LEU A 240 0.12 5.78 8.09
N LEU A 241 1.07 6.54 7.53
CA LEU A 241 2.49 6.15 7.53
C LEU A 241 3.08 6.12 8.93
N ASP A 242 2.59 6.94 9.86
CA ASP A 242 3.01 6.88 11.27
C ASP A 242 2.50 5.59 11.94
N PHE A 243 1.24 5.20 11.70
CA PHE A 243 0.73 3.89 12.13
C PHE A 243 1.57 2.74 11.56
N PHE A 244 1.99 2.85 10.30
CA PHE A 244 2.79 1.80 9.65
C PHE A 244 4.22 1.67 10.21
N LYS A 245 4.72 2.58 11.04
CA LYS A 245 6.06 2.47 11.63
C LYS A 245 6.19 1.33 12.64
N SER A 246 5.07 0.92 13.23
CA SER A 246 4.99 -0.08 14.31
C SER A 246 4.46 -1.42 13.79
N SER A 247 4.71 -2.48 14.54
CA SER A 247 4.10 -3.78 14.25
C SER A 247 2.58 -3.69 14.41
N PRO A 248 1.78 -4.39 13.59
CA PRO A 248 0.31 -4.42 13.76
C PRO A 248 -0.15 -4.78 15.18
N SER A 249 0.62 -5.59 15.94
CA SER A 249 0.32 -5.91 17.34
C SER A 249 0.57 -4.77 18.34
N GLU A 250 1.37 -3.77 17.96
CA GLU A 250 1.71 -2.61 18.78
C GLU A 250 0.75 -1.43 18.52
N VAL A 251 -0.16 -1.57 17.56
CA VAL A 251 -1.15 -0.55 17.22
C VAL A 251 -2.29 -0.62 18.24
N ASN A 252 -2.40 0.42 19.08
CA ASN A 252 -3.44 0.52 20.10
C ASN A 252 -4.82 0.94 19.54
N ASP A 253 -4.84 1.59 18.38
CA ASP A 253 -6.05 2.14 17.75
C ASP A 253 -6.23 1.57 16.34
N PHE A 254 -6.70 0.32 16.30
CA PHE A 254 -6.90 -0.43 15.06
C PHE A 254 -8.06 0.14 14.24
N ASP A 255 -9.13 0.62 14.90
CA ASP A 255 -10.29 1.21 14.24
C ASP A 255 -9.91 2.47 13.45
N THR A 256 -9.11 3.37 14.04
CA THR A 256 -8.61 4.55 13.30
C THR A 256 -7.77 4.12 12.09
N LEU A 257 -6.92 3.11 12.24
CA LEU A 257 -6.06 2.62 11.16
C LEU A 257 -6.87 2.07 9.99
N GLU A 258 -7.91 1.27 10.24
CA GLU A 258 -8.77 0.72 9.19
C GLU A 258 -9.60 1.82 8.51
N GLU A 259 -10.24 2.69 9.29
CA GLU A 259 -11.07 3.76 8.75
C GLU A 259 -10.25 4.79 7.97
N LEU A 260 -9.01 5.06 8.38
CA LEU A 260 -8.10 5.93 7.64
C LEU A 260 -7.70 5.32 6.28
N GLN A 261 -7.44 4.01 6.23
CA GLN A 261 -7.16 3.31 4.97
C GLN A 261 -8.36 3.36 4.02
N LEU A 262 -9.56 3.07 4.53
CA LEU A 262 -10.81 3.13 3.76
C LEU A 262 -11.06 4.55 3.25
N PHE A 263 -10.86 5.56 4.09
CA PHE A 263 -11.06 6.95 3.69
C PHE A 263 -10.06 7.40 2.61
N LEU A 264 -8.79 6.99 2.70
CA LEU A 264 -7.81 7.28 1.66
C LEU A 264 -8.17 6.60 0.33
N ILE A 265 -8.73 5.38 0.37
CA ILE A 265 -9.25 4.70 -0.82
C ILE A 265 -10.45 5.45 -1.40
N GLU A 266 -11.37 5.93 -0.55
CA GLU A 266 -12.51 6.75 -0.96
C GLU A 266 -12.06 8.06 -1.64
N LEU A 267 -11.04 8.74 -1.10
CA LEU A 267 -10.47 9.93 -1.73
C LEU A 267 -9.92 9.64 -3.13
N LEU A 268 -9.25 8.49 -3.30
CA LEU A 268 -8.75 8.05 -4.61
C LEU A 268 -9.91 7.69 -5.55
N SER A 269 -11.04 7.20 -5.05
CA SER A 269 -12.24 6.89 -5.85
C SER A 269 -13.03 8.11 -6.31
N LEU A 270 -12.66 9.33 -5.91
CA LEU A 270 -13.36 10.54 -6.34
C LEU A 270 -13.06 10.92 -7.80
N ASN A 271 -11.86 10.62 -8.29
CA ASN A 271 -11.42 11.02 -9.62
C ASN A 271 -10.35 10.07 -10.18
N SER A 272 -10.59 9.53 -11.36
CA SER A 272 -9.71 8.54 -12.01
C SER A 272 -8.31 9.09 -12.33
N ARG A 273 -8.20 10.32 -12.85
CA ARG A 273 -6.90 10.98 -13.13
C ARG A 273 -6.13 11.23 -11.85
N PHE A 274 -6.83 11.62 -10.79
CA PHE A 274 -6.23 11.80 -9.46
C PHE A 274 -5.67 10.47 -8.92
N TYR A 275 -6.45 9.40 -8.97
CA TYR A 275 -5.99 8.06 -8.61
C TYR A 275 -4.75 7.65 -9.40
N GLN A 276 -4.78 7.77 -10.74
CA GLN A 276 -3.65 7.43 -11.60
C GLN A 276 -2.37 8.18 -11.19
N LYS A 277 -2.47 9.51 -11.05
CA LYS A 277 -1.33 10.37 -10.69
C LYS A 277 -0.74 10.00 -9.33
N ILE A 278 -1.58 9.85 -8.30
CA ILE A 278 -1.14 9.55 -6.94
C ILE A 278 -0.54 8.14 -6.85
N ALA A 279 -1.26 7.13 -7.35
CA ALA A 279 -0.80 5.75 -7.26
C ALA A 279 0.52 5.55 -8.02
N PHE A 280 0.65 6.11 -9.24
CA PHE A 280 1.90 6.06 -9.99
C PHE A 280 3.06 6.73 -9.25
N ALA A 281 2.84 7.94 -8.73
CA ALA A 281 3.88 8.68 -8.03
C ALA A 281 4.36 7.96 -6.76
N TYR A 282 3.44 7.45 -5.95
CA TYR A 282 3.77 6.83 -4.67
C TYR A 282 4.42 5.45 -4.83
N LEU A 283 3.95 4.66 -5.80
CA LEU A 283 4.59 3.37 -6.14
C LEU A 283 5.97 3.58 -6.76
N SER A 284 6.13 4.58 -7.62
CA SER A 284 7.44 4.92 -8.21
C SER A 284 8.43 5.39 -7.15
N GLN A 285 7.98 6.09 -6.12
CA GLN A 285 8.84 6.47 -4.99
C GLN A 285 9.31 5.27 -4.18
N LEU A 286 8.41 4.33 -3.85
CA LEU A 286 8.78 3.10 -3.16
C LEU A 286 9.80 2.28 -3.99
N ASP A 287 9.58 2.20 -5.30
CA ASP A 287 10.51 1.54 -6.23
C ASP A 287 11.87 2.25 -6.32
N ALA A 288 11.89 3.58 -6.41
CA ALA A 288 13.11 4.36 -6.38
C ALA A 288 13.88 4.17 -5.05
N HIS A 289 13.18 4.13 -3.91
CA HIS A 289 13.76 3.88 -2.60
C HIS A 289 14.38 2.48 -2.51
N LEU A 290 13.66 1.44 -2.98
CA LEU A 290 14.19 0.08 -3.08
C LEU A 290 15.47 0.03 -3.93
N LYS A 291 15.41 0.60 -5.15
CA LYS A 291 16.53 0.62 -6.09
C LYS A 291 17.74 1.37 -5.54
N ARG A 292 17.51 2.48 -4.81
CA ARG A 292 18.59 3.23 -4.16
C ARG A 292 19.25 2.40 -3.06
N CYS A 293 18.47 1.82 -2.15
CA CYS A 293 18.99 0.97 -1.08
C CYS A 293 19.77 -0.24 -1.63
N LEU A 294 19.33 -0.80 -2.76
CA LEU A 294 20.02 -1.86 -3.47
C LEU A 294 21.36 -1.41 -4.07
N LYS A 295 21.41 -0.24 -4.71
CA LYS A 295 22.64 0.30 -5.35
C LYS A 295 23.70 0.75 -4.35
N GLU A 296 23.28 1.29 -3.21
CA GLU A 296 24.16 1.85 -2.17
C GLU A 296 24.81 0.76 -1.30
N SER A 297 24.44 -0.51 -1.49
CA SER A 297 24.88 -1.63 -0.63
C SER A 297 26.29 -2.15 -0.91
N GLU A 298 27.30 -1.50 -0.29
CA GLU A 298 28.47 -2.21 0.26
C GLU A 298 28.30 -2.56 1.76
N SER A 299 27.27 -1.99 2.43
CA SER A 299 26.98 -2.18 3.85
C SER A 299 25.84 -3.17 4.09
N SER A 300 26.04 -4.06 5.06
CA SER A 300 25.07 -5.06 5.53
C SER A 300 23.80 -4.46 6.17
N ASP A 301 23.64 -3.14 6.25
CA ASP A 301 22.48 -2.53 6.92
C ASP A 301 21.45 -1.92 5.97
N ALA A 302 21.76 -1.79 4.68
CA ALA A 302 20.86 -1.13 3.71
C ALA A 302 19.50 -1.84 3.57
N TYR A 303 19.45 -3.17 3.69
CA TYR A 303 18.18 -3.90 3.63
C TYR A 303 17.24 -3.57 4.80
N LYS A 304 17.76 -3.09 5.95
CA LYS A 304 16.91 -2.71 7.10
C LYS A 304 16.04 -1.49 6.80
N LEU A 305 16.44 -0.67 5.83
CA LEU A 305 15.65 0.44 5.30
C LEU A 305 14.44 -0.04 4.48
N ILE A 306 14.50 -1.26 3.94
CA ILE A 306 13.41 -1.89 3.17
C ILE A 306 12.60 -2.85 4.04
N TYR A 307 13.28 -3.66 4.85
CA TYR A 307 12.66 -4.69 5.68
C TYR A 307 12.23 -4.14 7.05
N ASN A 308 11.32 -3.18 6.98
CA ASN A 308 10.61 -2.63 8.14
C ASN A 308 9.09 -2.62 7.88
N TRP A 309 8.33 -2.38 8.97
CA TRP A 309 6.87 -2.35 8.91
C TRP A 309 6.35 -1.24 7.99
N GLN A 310 6.98 -0.07 8.01
CA GLN A 310 6.50 1.07 7.22
C GLN A 310 6.48 0.73 5.73
N PHE A 311 7.59 0.23 5.21
CA PHE A 311 7.70 -0.17 3.81
C PHE A 311 6.81 -1.37 3.47
N THR A 312 6.79 -2.39 4.34
CA THR A 312 5.98 -3.60 4.14
C THR A 312 4.49 -3.27 4.07
N LEU A 313 3.99 -2.47 5.02
CA LEU A 313 2.59 -2.08 5.09
C LEU A 313 2.22 -1.08 3.99
N SER A 314 3.12 -0.19 3.57
CA SER A 314 2.92 0.65 2.38
C SER A 314 2.70 -0.20 1.11
N LEU A 315 3.50 -1.24 0.86
CA LEU A 315 3.28 -2.14 -0.28
C LEU A 315 1.92 -2.85 -0.19
N ARG A 316 1.58 -3.36 1.00
CA ARG A 316 0.30 -4.04 1.23
C ARG A 316 -0.88 -3.10 1.00
N PHE A 317 -0.80 -1.86 1.47
CA PHE A 317 -1.81 -0.82 1.25
C PHE A 317 -2.01 -0.55 -0.24
N TRP A 318 -0.94 -0.30 -1.00
CA TRP A 318 -1.08 -0.02 -2.44
C TRP A 318 -1.62 -1.21 -3.24
N LEU A 319 -1.26 -2.45 -2.90
CA LEU A 319 -1.89 -3.64 -3.49
C LEU A 319 -3.37 -3.76 -3.12
N HIS A 320 -3.75 -3.35 -1.91
CA HIS A 320 -5.15 -3.31 -1.48
C HIS A 320 -5.95 -2.22 -2.21
N VAL A 321 -5.39 -1.01 -2.35
CA VAL A 321 -5.97 0.09 -3.15
C VAL A 321 -6.29 -0.39 -4.57
N ILE A 322 -5.32 -1.01 -5.25
CA ILE A 322 -5.51 -1.54 -6.61
C ILE A 322 -6.61 -2.61 -6.64
N SER A 323 -6.65 -3.49 -5.63
CA SER A 323 -7.67 -4.54 -5.53
C SER A 323 -9.07 -3.96 -5.34
N PHE A 324 -9.19 -2.88 -4.57
CA PHE A 324 -10.47 -2.24 -4.25
C PHE A 324 -11.00 -1.42 -5.45
N LEU A 325 -10.14 -0.62 -6.08
CA LEU A 325 -10.49 0.26 -7.20
C LEU A 325 -10.41 -0.42 -8.57
N TRP A 326 -10.23 -1.76 -8.60
CA TRP A 326 -10.06 -2.50 -9.84
C TRP A 326 -11.24 -2.33 -10.79
N ASN A 327 -12.46 -2.55 -10.30
CA ASN A 327 -13.66 -2.52 -11.15
C ASN A 327 -14.04 -1.09 -11.56
N ASP A 328 -13.85 -0.12 -10.66
CA ASP A 328 -14.20 1.28 -10.94
C ASP A 328 -13.22 1.90 -11.94
N TYR A 329 -11.94 1.56 -11.86
CA TYR A 329 -10.85 2.14 -12.66
C TYR A 329 -9.95 1.06 -13.29
N GLU A 330 -10.55 0.10 -14.01
CA GLU A 330 -9.85 -1.08 -14.54
C GLU A 330 -8.67 -0.72 -15.45
N SER A 331 -8.84 0.23 -16.37
CA SER A 331 -7.78 0.66 -17.30
C SER A 331 -6.54 1.16 -16.56
N ILE A 332 -6.75 2.00 -15.54
CA ILE A 332 -5.66 2.58 -14.73
C ILE A 332 -5.04 1.52 -13.84
N SER A 333 -5.86 0.66 -13.23
CA SER A 333 -5.38 -0.42 -12.37
C SER A 333 -4.54 -1.44 -13.14
N LYS A 334 -4.88 -1.73 -14.41
CA LYS A 334 -4.06 -2.53 -15.33
C LYS A 334 -2.72 -1.89 -15.64
N GLU A 335 -2.66 -0.57 -15.74
CA GLU A 335 -1.42 0.17 -16.00
C GLU A 335 -0.48 0.18 -14.78
N ILE A 336 -1.02 0.36 -13.58
CA ILE A 336 -0.25 0.55 -12.35
C ILE A 336 0.13 -0.79 -11.67
N SER A 337 -0.72 -1.82 -11.80
CA SER A 337 -0.50 -3.11 -11.14
C SER A 337 0.86 -3.76 -11.44
N PRO A 338 1.45 -3.72 -12.64
CA PRO A 338 2.77 -4.29 -12.89
C PRO A 338 3.86 -3.64 -12.03
N ILE A 339 3.76 -2.34 -11.75
CA ILE A 339 4.72 -1.62 -10.90
C ILE A 339 4.63 -2.16 -9.47
N ALA A 340 3.43 -2.18 -8.90
CA ALA A 340 3.21 -2.67 -7.54
C ALA A 340 3.58 -4.15 -7.36
N ILE A 341 3.23 -5.00 -8.33
CA ILE A 341 3.50 -6.44 -8.30
C ILE A 341 5.01 -6.69 -8.40
N ASN A 342 5.70 -6.08 -9.37
CA ASN A 342 7.14 -6.30 -9.54
C ASN A 342 7.93 -5.76 -8.35
N LEU A 343 7.58 -4.58 -7.84
CA LEU A 343 8.17 -4.01 -6.65
C LEU A 343 8.04 -4.94 -5.44
N THR A 344 6.85 -5.51 -5.25
CA THR A 344 6.59 -6.47 -4.16
C THR A 344 7.38 -7.76 -4.34
N LEU A 345 7.45 -8.29 -5.57
CA LEU A 345 8.24 -9.48 -5.90
C LEU A 345 9.74 -9.27 -5.74
N ASP A 346 10.25 -8.08 -6.03
CA ASP A 346 11.66 -7.71 -5.81
C ASP A 346 11.95 -7.61 -4.31
N CYS A 347 11.03 -7.05 -3.53
CA CYS A 347 11.13 -7.00 -2.07
C CYS A 347 11.17 -8.42 -1.45
N ILE A 348 10.30 -9.33 -1.90
CA ILE A 348 10.29 -10.75 -1.47
C ILE A 348 11.64 -11.43 -1.73
N ARG A 349 12.33 -11.07 -2.82
CA ARG A 349 13.58 -11.71 -3.26
C ARG A 349 14.86 -11.06 -2.73
N LEU A 350 14.76 -9.92 -2.04
CA LEU A 350 15.92 -9.17 -1.56
C LEU A 350 16.83 -10.03 -0.65
N ILE A 351 16.26 -10.72 0.34
CA ILE A 351 16.98 -11.74 1.13
C ILE A 351 16.15 -13.04 1.17
N PRO A 352 16.48 -14.03 0.32
CA PRO A 352 15.73 -15.29 0.23
C PRO A 352 16.13 -16.28 1.34
N THR A 353 16.14 -15.83 2.60
CA THR A 353 16.41 -16.69 3.77
C THR A 353 15.12 -17.01 4.50
N GLU A 354 15.08 -18.15 5.16
CA GLU A 354 13.93 -18.61 5.95
C GLU A 354 13.62 -17.65 7.12
N GLN A 355 14.62 -16.93 7.61
CA GLN A 355 14.45 -15.92 8.66
C GLN A 355 13.45 -14.80 8.30
N TYR A 356 13.26 -14.53 7.00
CA TYR A 356 12.33 -13.53 6.46
C TYR A 356 11.04 -14.14 5.90
N TYR A 357 10.76 -15.42 6.14
CA TYR A 357 9.46 -15.99 5.76
C TYR A 357 8.25 -15.23 6.30
N PRO A 358 8.24 -14.66 7.54
CA PRO A 358 7.12 -13.83 7.99
C PRO A 358 6.84 -12.64 7.06
N LEU A 359 7.86 -11.83 6.76
CA LEU A 359 7.75 -10.73 5.80
C LEU A 359 7.30 -11.22 4.42
N ARG A 360 7.90 -12.30 3.91
CA ARG A 360 7.58 -12.85 2.59
C ARG A 360 6.14 -13.33 2.53
N LEU A 361 5.62 -13.95 3.58
CA LEU A 361 4.24 -14.41 3.67
C LEU A 361 3.25 -13.24 3.72
N HIS A 362 3.55 -12.16 4.44
CA HIS A 362 2.73 -10.94 4.40
C HIS A 362 2.58 -10.39 2.98
N LEU A 363 3.69 -10.29 2.24
CA LEU A 363 3.69 -9.78 0.88
C LEU A 363 3.03 -10.77 -0.10
N LEU A 364 3.31 -12.07 0.01
CA LEU A 364 2.65 -13.10 -0.79
C LEU A 364 1.14 -13.12 -0.55
N LYS A 365 0.67 -12.94 0.69
CA LYS A 365 -0.76 -12.82 1.00
C LYS A 365 -1.41 -11.66 0.26
N SER A 366 -0.75 -10.51 0.20
CA SER A 366 -1.24 -9.39 -0.62
C SER A 366 -1.23 -9.69 -2.12
N LEU A 367 -0.24 -10.44 -2.63
CA LEU A 367 -0.20 -10.87 -4.03
C LEU A 367 -1.28 -11.91 -4.37
N VAL A 368 -1.58 -12.84 -3.47
CA VAL A 368 -2.71 -13.77 -3.63
C VAL A 368 -4.04 -13.03 -3.56
N ASN A 369 -4.15 -12.03 -2.68
CA ASN A 369 -5.36 -11.21 -2.58
C ASN A 369 -5.65 -10.43 -3.87
N ILE A 370 -4.63 -9.82 -4.50
CA ILE A 370 -4.84 -9.12 -5.77
C ILE A 370 -5.25 -10.12 -6.87
N CYS A 371 -4.63 -11.31 -6.96
CA CYS A 371 -5.09 -12.36 -7.89
C CYS A 371 -6.58 -12.69 -7.69
N ARG A 372 -7.02 -12.79 -6.43
CA ARG A 372 -8.42 -13.10 -6.09
C ARG A 372 -9.38 -11.99 -6.52
N SER A 373 -9.04 -10.74 -6.24
CA SER A 373 -9.89 -9.58 -6.52
C SER A 373 -9.95 -9.21 -8.00
N THR A 374 -8.86 -9.39 -8.74
CA THR A 374 -8.71 -8.87 -10.11
C THR A 374 -8.71 -9.96 -11.18
N ARG A 375 -8.63 -11.23 -10.78
CA ARG A 375 -8.38 -12.39 -11.67
C ARG A 375 -7.06 -12.32 -12.45
N LEU A 376 -6.17 -11.38 -12.11
CA LEU A 376 -4.84 -11.33 -12.69
C LEU A 376 -4.03 -12.56 -12.26
N TYR A 377 -3.47 -13.26 -13.25
CA TYR A 377 -2.50 -14.32 -13.00
C TYR A 377 -1.13 -13.73 -12.64
N ILE A 378 -0.67 -14.00 -11.42
CA ILE A 378 0.70 -13.71 -10.97
C ILE A 378 1.39 -15.06 -10.74
N PRO A 379 2.54 -15.36 -11.38
CA PRO A 379 3.22 -16.65 -11.25
C PRO A 379 3.95 -16.79 -9.91
N LEU A 380 3.23 -17.18 -8.86
CA LEU A 380 3.75 -17.30 -7.50
C LEU A 380 4.36 -18.68 -7.18
N SER A 381 4.22 -19.66 -8.08
CA SER A 381 4.71 -21.04 -7.89
C SER A 381 6.19 -21.11 -7.51
N SER A 382 7.04 -20.25 -8.08
CA SER A 382 8.47 -20.19 -7.73
C SER A 382 8.72 -19.87 -6.26
N GLN A 383 7.90 -18.99 -5.66
CA GLN A 383 8.07 -18.60 -4.26
C GLN A 383 7.58 -19.70 -3.32
N PHE A 384 6.52 -20.42 -3.71
CA PHE A 384 6.04 -21.59 -2.98
C PHE A 384 7.03 -22.76 -3.06
N LEU A 385 7.58 -23.06 -4.24
CA LEU A 385 8.60 -24.10 -4.45
C LEU A 385 9.84 -23.90 -3.57
N GLU A 386 10.23 -22.64 -3.34
CA GLU A 386 11.36 -22.31 -2.47
C GLU A 386 11.08 -22.61 -0.99
N MET A 387 9.82 -22.50 -0.55
CA MET A 387 9.42 -22.72 0.83
C MET A 387 9.10 -24.19 1.15
N ILE A 388 8.70 -24.99 0.16
CA ILE A 388 8.30 -26.39 0.34
C ILE A 388 9.33 -27.24 1.12
N PRO A 389 10.64 -27.20 0.84
CA PRO A 389 11.62 -27.98 1.59
C PRO A 389 11.61 -27.67 3.10
N PHE A 390 11.42 -26.40 3.47
CA PHE A 390 11.34 -26.00 4.87
C PHE A 390 10.02 -26.47 5.52
N VAL A 391 8.91 -26.31 4.80
CA VAL A 391 7.55 -26.70 5.20
C VAL A 391 7.46 -28.21 5.48
N LEU A 392 8.10 -29.05 4.65
CA LEU A 392 8.08 -30.51 4.77
C LEU A 392 9.09 -31.08 5.77
N ARG A 393 10.20 -30.39 6.03
CA ARG A 393 11.24 -30.88 6.94
C ARG A 393 10.69 -31.03 8.38
N ARG A 394 10.98 -32.18 9.00
CA ARG A 394 10.65 -32.44 10.41
C ARG A 394 11.35 -31.41 11.32
N SER A 395 10.64 -30.91 12.34
CA SER A 395 11.29 -30.11 13.38
C SER A 395 12.20 -30.99 14.22
N SER A 396 13.35 -30.45 14.63
CA SER A 396 14.12 -31.00 15.74
C SER A 396 13.79 -30.15 16.97
N PRO A 397 13.17 -30.72 18.02
CA PRO A 397 12.74 -29.91 19.15
C PRO A 397 13.96 -29.24 19.80
N LEU A 398 13.82 -27.95 20.07
CA LEU A 398 14.73 -27.25 20.99
C LEU A 398 14.37 -27.63 22.44
N SER A 399 15.19 -27.22 23.41
CA SER A 399 14.81 -27.30 24.82
C SER A 399 13.52 -26.51 25.07
N ASP A 400 12.70 -26.94 26.04
CA ASP A 400 11.39 -26.33 26.30
C ASP A 400 11.49 -24.80 26.49
N ASP A 401 12.49 -24.32 27.25
CA ASP A 401 12.75 -22.89 27.44
C ASP A 401 12.99 -22.13 26.12
N LYS A 402 13.69 -22.77 25.17
CA LYS A 402 13.98 -22.17 23.86
C LYS A 402 12.76 -22.20 22.95
N GLU A 403 11.92 -23.23 23.02
CA GLU A 403 10.67 -23.28 22.26
C GLU A 403 9.71 -22.16 22.71
N VAL A 404 9.59 -21.92 24.02
CA VAL A 404 8.78 -20.80 24.55
C VAL A 404 9.35 -19.46 24.08
N MET A 405 10.67 -19.28 24.15
CA MET A 405 11.35 -18.06 23.70
C MET A 405 11.15 -17.78 22.20
N TYR A 406 11.13 -18.81 21.37
CA TYR A 406 11.02 -18.69 19.91
C TYR A 406 9.59 -18.85 19.38
N ASN A 407 8.59 -18.74 20.25
CA ASN A 407 7.18 -18.74 19.87
C ASN A 407 6.73 -17.36 19.36
N PHE A 408 7.18 -17.00 18.16
CA PHE A 408 6.78 -15.75 17.50
C PHE A 408 5.42 -15.88 16.82
N ASP A 409 4.62 -14.83 16.94
CA ASP A 409 3.41 -14.66 16.14
C ASP A 409 3.79 -14.20 14.71
N MET A 410 3.31 -14.95 13.72
CA MET A 410 3.59 -14.68 12.30
C MET A 410 2.95 -13.37 11.83
N TYR A 411 1.88 -12.90 12.48
CA TYR A 411 1.18 -11.68 12.09
C TYR A 411 1.94 -10.41 12.48
N SER A 412 2.71 -10.47 13.56
CA SER A 412 3.43 -9.34 14.18
C SER A 412 4.94 -9.42 14.05
N THR A 413 5.44 -10.30 13.17
CA THR A 413 6.88 -10.52 12.96
C THR A 413 7.24 -10.32 11.49
N LEU A 414 8.37 -9.64 11.22
CA LEU A 414 8.97 -9.58 9.87
C LEU A 414 10.18 -10.49 9.72
N HIS A 415 10.89 -10.74 10.81
CA HIS A 415 12.15 -11.46 10.84
C HIS A 415 12.31 -12.26 12.13
N VAL A 416 12.86 -13.47 12.03
CA VAL A 416 13.23 -14.29 13.20
C VAL A 416 14.74 -14.53 13.29
N PRO A 417 15.28 -14.71 14.51
CA PRO A 417 16.66 -15.15 14.69
C PRO A 417 16.94 -16.50 14.02
N LYS A 418 18.20 -16.78 13.67
CA LYS A 418 18.59 -18.02 12.97
C LYS A 418 18.31 -19.27 13.81
N GLU A 419 18.40 -19.15 15.13
CA GLU A 419 18.14 -20.22 16.10
C GLU A 419 16.66 -20.64 16.10
N CYS A 420 15.76 -19.70 15.82
CA CYS A 420 14.33 -19.92 15.70
C CYS A 420 13.97 -20.87 14.53
N LEU A 421 14.83 -20.98 13.51
CA LEU A 421 14.59 -21.88 12.38
C LEU A 421 14.56 -23.38 12.77
N LEU A 422 15.05 -23.72 13.97
CA LEU A 422 14.95 -25.07 14.52
C LEU A 422 13.67 -25.27 15.36
N SER A 423 13.06 -24.19 15.86
CA SER A 423 11.85 -24.25 16.69
C SER A 423 10.74 -25.02 15.99
N LYS A 424 10.13 -25.93 16.75
CA LYS A 424 8.93 -26.65 16.34
C LYS A 424 7.75 -25.70 16.14
N SER A 425 7.58 -24.71 17.04
CA SER A 425 6.48 -23.74 16.92
C SER A 425 6.58 -22.94 15.63
N TYR A 426 7.74 -22.31 15.39
CA TYR A 426 7.97 -21.51 14.19
C TYR A 426 7.76 -22.31 12.89
N ARG A 427 8.33 -23.52 12.82
CA ARG A 427 8.14 -24.41 11.66
C ARG A 427 6.68 -24.78 11.43
N ASN A 428 5.92 -25.02 12.50
CA ASN A 428 4.49 -25.33 12.39
C ASN A 428 3.69 -24.11 11.90
N ASN A 429 3.98 -22.92 12.42
CA ASN A 429 3.33 -21.67 12.00
C ASN A 429 3.59 -21.37 10.53
N VAL A 430 4.86 -21.43 10.08
CA VAL A 430 5.21 -21.28 8.66
C VAL A 430 4.51 -22.34 7.81
N ARG A 431 4.53 -23.61 8.22
CA ARG A 431 3.85 -24.69 7.48
C ARG A 431 2.36 -24.39 7.30
N LYS A 432 1.68 -23.99 8.37
CA LYS A 432 0.24 -23.66 8.33
C LYS A 432 -0.03 -22.51 7.37
N GLU A 433 0.69 -21.40 7.50
CA GLU A 433 0.50 -20.21 6.67
C GLU A 433 0.82 -20.46 5.20
N VAL A 434 1.93 -21.16 4.89
CA VAL A 434 2.27 -21.50 3.50
C VAL A 434 1.21 -22.39 2.87
N ILE A 435 0.74 -23.43 3.57
CA ILE A 435 -0.27 -24.35 3.03
C ILE A 435 -1.61 -23.66 2.86
N LEU A 436 -2.03 -22.81 3.81
CA LEU A 436 -3.24 -22.01 3.67
C LEU A 436 -3.15 -21.09 2.45
N LEU A 437 -2.04 -20.37 2.31
CA LEU A 437 -1.83 -19.42 1.22
C LEU A 437 -1.74 -20.10 -0.16
N MET A 438 -1.08 -21.25 -0.25
CA MET A 438 -1.09 -22.08 -1.45
C MET A 438 -2.50 -22.57 -1.77
N THR A 439 -3.26 -22.97 -0.75
CA THR A 439 -4.64 -23.44 -0.91
C THR A 439 -5.51 -22.35 -1.52
N GLU A 440 -5.46 -21.13 -0.97
CA GLU A 440 -6.15 -19.96 -1.51
C GLU A 440 -5.71 -19.67 -2.96
N TYR A 441 -4.39 -19.62 -3.20
CA TYR A 441 -3.85 -19.31 -4.53
C TYR A 441 -4.32 -20.30 -5.60
N PHE A 442 -4.18 -21.60 -5.36
CA PHE A 442 -4.60 -22.62 -6.34
C PHE A 442 -6.12 -22.70 -6.47
N ALA A 443 -6.90 -22.36 -5.43
CA ALA A 443 -8.34 -22.29 -5.54
C ALA A 443 -8.80 -21.16 -6.47
N ILE A 444 -8.12 -20.00 -6.48
CA ILE A 444 -8.45 -18.86 -7.37
C ILE A 444 -8.45 -19.28 -8.85
N PHE A 445 -7.53 -20.15 -9.24
CA PHE A 445 -7.34 -20.61 -10.63
C PHE A 445 -7.87 -22.03 -10.87
N SER A 446 -8.59 -22.62 -9.92
CA SER A 446 -9.03 -24.02 -9.98
C SER A 446 -10.01 -24.33 -11.11
N ASN A 447 -10.64 -23.30 -11.67
CA ASN A 447 -11.51 -23.40 -12.84
C ASN A 447 -10.79 -23.11 -14.17
N SER A 448 -9.49 -22.76 -14.14
CA SER A 448 -8.76 -22.44 -15.36
C SER A 448 -8.44 -23.68 -16.18
N ILE A 449 -8.55 -23.59 -17.51
CA ILE A 449 -8.18 -24.68 -18.42
C ILE A 449 -6.69 -25.06 -18.32
N ALA A 450 -5.85 -24.12 -17.87
CA ALA A 450 -4.40 -24.30 -17.67
C ALA A 450 -4.02 -24.77 -16.25
N PHE A 451 -5.01 -25.11 -15.41
CA PHE A 451 -4.75 -25.58 -14.04
C PHE A 451 -3.82 -26.80 -13.96
N PRO A 452 -3.92 -27.81 -14.85
CA PRO A 452 -3.00 -28.94 -14.83
C PRO A 452 -1.53 -28.50 -14.95
N GLU A 453 -1.22 -27.61 -15.90
CA GLU A 453 0.12 -27.07 -16.11
C GLU A 453 0.58 -26.19 -14.94
N LEU A 454 -0.35 -25.41 -14.38
CA LEU A 454 -0.09 -24.50 -13.26
C LEU A 454 0.30 -25.27 -11.98
N SER A 455 -0.41 -26.37 -11.69
CA SER A 455 -0.25 -27.16 -10.46
C SER A 455 0.85 -28.23 -10.55
N ALA A 456 1.19 -28.70 -11.76
CA ALA A 456 2.15 -29.79 -11.97
C ALA A 456 3.51 -29.60 -11.26
N PRO A 457 4.18 -28.43 -11.29
CA PRO A 457 5.47 -28.25 -10.61
C PRO A 457 5.38 -28.45 -9.09
N ILE A 458 4.29 -27.99 -8.48
CA ILE A 458 4.05 -28.13 -7.03
C ILE A 458 3.75 -29.58 -6.68
N ILE A 459 2.88 -30.24 -7.45
CA ILE A 459 2.55 -31.66 -7.26
C ILE A 459 3.82 -32.51 -7.32
N ALA A 460 4.65 -32.31 -8.34
CA ALA A 460 5.89 -33.07 -8.54
C ALA A 460 6.86 -32.92 -7.36
N GLN A 461 7.11 -31.69 -6.89
CA GLN A 461 8.03 -31.46 -5.78
C GLN A 461 7.48 -32.01 -4.46
N LEU A 462 6.18 -31.79 -4.18
CA LEU A 462 5.54 -32.32 -2.99
C LEU A 462 5.59 -33.84 -2.98
N ARG A 463 5.25 -34.53 -4.08
CA ARG A 463 5.32 -35.99 -4.15
C ARG A 463 6.74 -36.53 -3.95
N GLY A 464 7.75 -35.88 -4.51
CA GLY A 464 9.15 -36.25 -4.30
C GLY A 464 9.58 -36.16 -2.84
N LEU A 465 9.17 -35.12 -2.13
CA LEU A 465 9.64 -34.83 -0.76
C LEU A 465 8.73 -35.37 0.35
N VAL A 466 7.45 -35.64 0.06
CA VAL A 466 6.48 -36.19 1.03
C VAL A 466 6.91 -37.57 1.51
N ASN A 467 7.43 -38.41 0.61
CA ASN A 467 7.90 -39.77 0.93
C ASN A 467 9.12 -39.76 1.86
N GLU A 468 9.94 -38.71 1.81
CA GLU A 468 11.13 -38.53 2.63
C GLU A 468 10.84 -37.82 3.96
N SER A 469 9.59 -37.38 4.19
CA SER A 469 9.20 -36.54 5.32
C SER A 469 8.00 -37.09 6.10
N ALA A 470 7.60 -36.41 7.17
CA ALA A 470 6.32 -36.65 7.84
C ALA A 470 5.46 -35.39 7.64
N PRO A 471 4.74 -35.25 6.50
CA PRO A 471 4.22 -33.96 6.03
C PRO A 471 3.14 -33.35 6.92
N GLY A 472 2.56 -34.13 7.84
CA GLY A 472 1.37 -33.75 8.60
C GLY A 472 0.10 -33.81 7.74
N LYS A 473 -1.05 -33.85 8.42
CA LYS A 473 -2.37 -34.05 7.78
C LYS A 473 -2.69 -32.97 6.75
N HIS A 474 -2.45 -31.69 7.07
CA HIS A 474 -2.82 -30.56 6.21
C HIS A 474 -2.09 -30.56 4.87
N VAL A 475 -0.80 -30.92 4.85
CA VAL A 475 -0.02 -31.01 3.61
C VAL A 475 -0.56 -32.12 2.71
N LEU A 476 -0.87 -33.29 3.29
CA LEU A 476 -1.45 -34.42 2.54
C LEU A 476 -2.85 -34.08 2.00
N THR A 477 -3.68 -33.42 2.80
CA THR A 477 -5.01 -32.95 2.35
C THR A 477 -4.87 -31.97 1.20
N PHE A 478 -3.98 -30.97 1.31
CA PHE A 478 -3.70 -30.02 0.23
C PHE A 478 -3.23 -30.73 -1.04
N LEU A 479 -2.22 -31.60 -0.96
CA LEU A 479 -1.70 -32.34 -2.11
C LEU A 479 -2.77 -33.18 -2.80
N ASN A 480 -3.55 -33.94 -2.03
CA ASN A 480 -4.61 -34.78 -2.59
C ASN A 480 -5.70 -33.95 -3.28
N LYS A 481 -6.07 -32.78 -2.72
CA LYS A 481 -7.04 -31.88 -3.34
C LYS A 481 -6.48 -31.20 -4.59
N LEU A 482 -5.19 -30.85 -4.58
CA LEU A 482 -4.49 -30.28 -5.72
C LEU A 482 -4.49 -31.26 -6.91
N GLU A 483 -4.16 -32.53 -6.66
CA GLU A 483 -4.22 -33.60 -7.66
C GLU A 483 -5.65 -33.92 -8.11
N SER A 484 -6.60 -33.93 -7.18
CA SER A 484 -8.01 -34.13 -7.52
C SER A 484 -8.52 -33.05 -8.47
N THR A 485 -8.13 -31.78 -8.24
CA THR A 485 -8.47 -30.68 -9.16
C THR A 485 -7.71 -30.82 -10.49
N PHE A 486 -6.44 -31.23 -10.48
CA PHE A 486 -5.68 -31.52 -11.70
C PHE A 486 -6.45 -32.52 -12.59
N SER A 487 -6.81 -33.69 -12.06
CA SER A 487 -7.51 -34.73 -12.83
C SER A 487 -8.94 -34.32 -13.21
N PHE A 488 -9.59 -33.53 -12.36
CA PHE A 488 -10.93 -33.00 -12.64
C PHE A 488 -10.92 -32.03 -13.83
N VAL A 489 -9.99 -31.08 -13.87
CA VAL A 489 -9.88 -30.13 -14.99
C VAL A 489 -9.40 -30.84 -16.26
N GLU A 490 -8.43 -31.74 -16.13
CA GLU A 490 -7.91 -32.53 -17.26
C GLU A 490 -9.01 -33.36 -17.93
N SER A 491 -9.86 -34.05 -17.15
CA SER A 491 -10.95 -34.85 -17.72
C SER A 491 -12.01 -34.01 -18.43
N ARG A 492 -12.27 -32.78 -17.97
CA ARG A 492 -13.16 -31.85 -18.70
C ARG A 492 -12.51 -31.33 -19.97
N ARG A 493 -11.21 -31.03 -19.94
CA ARG A 493 -10.43 -30.57 -21.11
C ARG A 493 -10.39 -31.62 -22.22
N MET A 494 -10.42 -32.91 -21.89
CA MET A 494 -10.45 -33.98 -22.90
C MET A 494 -11.71 -33.97 -23.79
N ASN A 495 -12.79 -33.32 -23.36
CA ASN A 495 -14.05 -33.24 -24.08
C ASN A 495 -14.23 -31.93 -24.87
N VAL A 496 -13.15 -31.16 -25.01
CA VAL A 496 -13.16 -29.86 -25.68
C VAL A 496 -12.66 -29.99 -27.11
N ASP A 497 -13.46 -29.51 -28.08
CA ASP A 497 -13.13 -29.53 -29.52
C ASP A 497 -12.44 -28.24 -30.01
N PHE A 498 -12.26 -27.25 -29.14
CA PHE A 498 -11.64 -25.97 -29.50
C PHE A 498 -10.15 -25.92 -29.19
N THR A 499 -9.44 -25.01 -29.86
CA THR A 499 -8.01 -24.76 -29.63
C THR A 499 -7.81 -23.59 -28.67
N LEU A 500 -6.60 -23.47 -28.10
CA LEU A 500 -6.22 -22.35 -27.22
C LEU A 500 -6.33 -20.96 -27.88
N ASN A 501 -6.43 -20.90 -29.21
CA ASN A 501 -6.61 -19.65 -29.94
C ASN A 501 -8.05 -19.13 -29.88
N ASP A 502 -9.02 -19.97 -29.49
CA ASP A 502 -10.41 -19.56 -29.31
C ASP A 502 -10.63 -19.03 -27.89
N THR A 503 -10.27 -17.76 -27.68
CA THR A 503 -10.37 -17.09 -26.38
C THR A 503 -11.80 -17.07 -25.85
N SER A 504 -12.79 -16.95 -26.73
CA SER A 504 -14.21 -16.94 -26.36
C SER A 504 -14.65 -18.29 -25.79
N GLN A 505 -14.22 -19.39 -26.41
CA GLN A 505 -14.54 -20.73 -25.90
C GLN A 505 -13.74 -21.08 -24.63
N VAL A 506 -12.49 -20.60 -24.51
CA VAL A 506 -11.72 -20.72 -23.26
C VAL A 506 -12.43 -19.99 -22.11
N GLU A 507 -12.84 -18.74 -22.32
CA GLU A 507 -13.60 -18.00 -21.30
C GLU A 507 -14.93 -18.67 -20.95
N ALA A 508 -15.63 -19.22 -21.93
CA ALA A 508 -16.87 -19.96 -21.70
C ALA A 508 -16.64 -21.21 -20.83
N PHE A 509 -15.57 -21.97 -21.10
CA PHE A 509 -15.17 -23.10 -20.27
C PHE A 509 -14.89 -22.68 -18.81
N GLU A 510 -14.12 -21.61 -18.62
CA GLU A 510 -13.76 -21.14 -17.27
C GLU A 510 -14.97 -20.54 -16.52
N LYS A 511 -15.94 -19.96 -17.23
CA LYS A 511 -17.20 -19.42 -16.67
C LYS A 511 -18.22 -20.51 -16.32
N ASP A 512 -18.31 -21.58 -17.11
CA ASP A 512 -19.19 -22.74 -16.82
C ASP A 512 -18.78 -23.44 -15.51
N LEU A 513 -17.48 -23.44 -15.21
CA LEU A 513 -16.95 -24.07 -14.03
C LEU A 513 -16.88 -23.09 -12.84
N ASP A 514 -17.85 -23.17 -11.93
CA ASP A 514 -17.70 -22.48 -10.63
C ASP A 514 -16.49 -23.05 -9.89
N TRP A 515 -15.51 -22.20 -9.59
CA TRP A 515 -14.30 -22.56 -8.85
C TRP A 515 -14.63 -23.23 -7.51
N ARG A 516 -15.74 -22.88 -6.85
CA ARG A 516 -16.18 -23.50 -5.58
C ARG A 516 -16.59 -24.96 -5.72
N SER A 517 -17.01 -25.38 -6.91
CA SER A 517 -17.38 -26.77 -7.18
C SER A 517 -16.16 -27.70 -7.28
N THR A 518 -14.98 -27.14 -7.54
CA THR A 518 -13.73 -27.88 -7.71
C THR A 518 -13.24 -28.46 -6.37
N PRO A 519 -12.43 -29.53 -6.37
CA PRO A 519 -11.86 -30.08 -5.14
C PRO A 519 -11.07 -29.05 -4.29
N MET A 520 -10.28 -28.19 -4.92
CA MET A 520 -9.58 -27.07 -4.28
C MET A 520 -10.53 -25.99 -3.77
N GLY A 521 -11.57 -25.63 -4.54
CA GLY A 521 -12.57 -24.67 -4.09
C GLY A 521 -13.33 -25.14 -2.84
N LYS A 522 -13.70 -26.42 -2.81
CA LYS A 522 -14.30 -27.07 -1.63
C LYS A 522 -13.37 -27.04 -0.41
N LEU A 523 -12.07 -27.23 -0.62
CA LEU A 523 -11.10 -27.15 0.48
C LEU A 523 -11.05 -25.75 1.10
N VAL A 524 -11.17 -24.69 0.30
CA VAL A 524 -11.27 -23.31 0.82
C VAL A 524 -12.59 -23.10 1.55
N SER A 525 -13.73 -23.54 1.00
CA SER A 525 -15.03 -23.37 1.67
C SER A 525 -15.15 -24.13 2.98
N ASP A 526 -14.42 -25.23 3.15
CA ASP A 526 -14.39 -26.01 4.41
C ASP A 526 -13.48 -25.36 5.47
N THR A 527 -12.62 -24.40 5.09
CA THR A 527 -11.62 -23.78 5.97
C THR A 527 -11.94 -22.34 6.36
N THR A 528 -12.82 -21.66 5.62
CA THR A 528 -13.41 -20.36 5.95
C THR A 528 -14.77 -20.53 6.60
#